data_AF-X1RMH6-F1
#
_entry.id   AF-X1RMH6-F1
#
_cell.length_a   1.000
_cell.length_b   1.000
_cell.length_c   1.000
_cell.angle_alpha   90.00
_cell.angle_beta   90.00
_cell.angle_gamma   90.00
#
_symmetry.space_group_name_H-M   'P 1'
#
loop_
_entity.id
_entity.type
_entity.pdbx_description
1 polymer ?
#
loop_
_entity_poly.entity_id
_entity_poly.type
_entity_poly.pdbx_seq_one_letter_code
_entity_poly.pdbx_strand_id
1 'polypeptide(L)'
;MFRLPANLGVGQEYVAVSPDASADIDALEASLPSGSRMLVGLVFSERYEGFLEDCQRAEAALQEQAGLSPWPELGFFITPDPDGQPIAWVHYQSSPAWWTILLVILGGVFLLPIVSVLPVWIIDLMFPGFKEMIGIVVMLLVVGGIVIFLPKLMPKEEKPKEIEGK
;
A
#
# COMPACT_ATOMS: atom_id res chain seq x y z
N MET A 1 -18.41 -16.63 21.22
CA MET A 1 -17.34 -17.25 22.04
C MET A 1 -16.67 -18.30 21.17
N PHE A 2 -15.48 -18.00 20.65
CA PHE A 2 -14.75 -18.86 19.70
C PHE A 2 -13.88 -19.85 20.50
N ARG A 3 -13.90 -21.14 20.16
CA ARG A 3 -13.04 -22.17 20.76
C ARG A 3 -12.11 -22.72 19.68
N LEU A 4 -10.82 -22.74 19.99
CA LEU A 4 -9.80 -23.32 19.11
C LEU A 4 -9.92 -24.86 19.06
N PRO A 5 -9.63 -25.49 17.92
CA PRO A 5 -9.61 -26.95 17.78
C PRO A 5 -8.62 -27.61 18.75
N ALA A 6 -8.94 -28.81 19.23
CA ALA A 6 -8.19 -29.55 20.27
C ALA A 6 -6.74 -29.91 19.90
N ASN A 7 -6.38 -29.75 18.63
CA ASN A 7 -5.09 -30.07 18.04
C ASN A 7 -4.27 -28.83 17.64
N LEU A 8 -4.74 -27.61 17.97
CA LEU A 8 -4.01 -26.37 17.75
C LEU A 8 -3.29 -25.95 19.06
N GLY A 9 -2.00 -26.25 19.15
CA GLY A 9 -1.13 -25.73 20.19
C GLY A 9 -0.49 -24.41 19.74
N VAL A 10 -0.71 -23.33 20.48
CA VAL A 10 0.05 -22.08 20.31
C VAL A 10 1.48 -22.37 20.76
N GLY A 11 2.41 -22.45 19.79
CA GLY A 11 3.79 -22.86 20.05
C GLY A 11 4.53 -21.90 20.98
N GLN A 12 4.33 -20.59 20.80
CA GLN A 12 4.64 -19.51 21.75
C GLN A 12 3.82 -18.26 21.39
N GLU A 13 3.19 -17.62 22.38
CA GLU A 13 2.67 -16.26 22.30
C GLU A 13 3.82 -15.31 22.65
N TYR A 14 4.35 -14.56 21.69
CA TYR A 14 5.20 -13.42 22.02
C TYR A 14 4.30 -12.33 22.59
N VAL A 15 4.47 -12.02 23.88
CA VAL A 15 3.87 -10.83 24.49
C VAL A 15 4.39 -9.63 23.71
N ALA A 16 3.50 -8.89 23.05
CA ALA A 16 3.86 -7.63 22.43
C ALA A 16 4.48 -6.73 23.52
N VAL A 17 5.79 -6.51 23.42
CA VAL A 17 6.51 -5.73 24.41
C VAL A 17 6.04 -4.29 24.31
N SER A 18 5.55 -3.72 25.42
CA SER A 18 5.20 -2.31 25.48
C SER A 18 6.40 -1.45 25.02
N PRO A 19 6.19 -0.36 24.27
CA PRO A 19 7.27 0.52 23.79
C PRO A 19 8.16 1.08 24.91
N ASP A 20 7.68 1.03 26.15
CA ASP A 20 8.33 1.47 27.38
C ASP A 20 9.49 0.54 27.81
N ALA A 21 9.62 -0.64 27.20
CA ALA A 21 10.72 -1.60 27.38
C ALA A 21 11.74 -1.55 26.22
N SER A 22 11.84 -0.41 25.54
CA SER A 22 12.73 -0.15 24.39
C SER A 22 14.24 -0.20 24.70
N ALA A 23 14.64 -0.50 25.94
CA ALA A 23 16.04 -0.62 26.32
C ALA A 23 16.71 -1.94 25.86
N ASP A 24 15.93 -3.00 25.63
CA ASP A 24 16.45 -4.35 25.32
C ASP A 24 15.75 -5.00 24.10
N ILE A 25 15.42 -4.20 23.07
CA ILE A 25 15.02 -4.78 21.77
C ILE A 25 16.29 -5.01 20.96
N ASP A 26 16.99 -6.10 21.26
CA ASP A 26 18.00 -6.64 20.34
C ASP A 26 17.29 -7.37 19.21
N ALA A 27 17.59 -6.99 17.97
CA ALA A 27 17.11 -7.74 16.81
C ALA A 27 17.60 -9.19 16.95
N LEU A 28 16.71 -10.17 16.78
CA LEU A 28 17.04 -11.61 16.87
C LEU A 28 18.32 -11.96 16.09
N GLU A 29 18.49 -11.31 14.94
CA GLU A 29 19.67 -11.39 14.07
C GLU A 29 21.00 -11.03 14.74
N ALA A 30 21.02 -10.11 15.71
CA ALA A 30 22.22 -9.69 16.44
C ALA A 30 22.80 -10.80 17.34
N SER A 31 21.96 -11.76 17.73
CA SER A 31 22.37 -12.91 18.55
C SER A 31 22.78 -14.15 17.73
N LEU A 32 22.56 -14.11 16.41
CA LEU A 32 22.79 -15.25 15.53
C LEU A 32 24.17 -15.18 14.86
N PRO A 33 24.83 -16.33 14.64
CA PRO A 33 26.03 -16.38 13.80
C PRO A 33 25.73 -15.83 12.40
N SER A 34 26.68 -15.12 11.81
CA SER A 34 26.59 -14.68 10.41
C SER A 34 26.38 -15.88 9.48
N GLY A 35 25.51 -15.74 8.48
CA GLY A 35 25.14 -16.78 7.53
C GLY A 35 24.04 -17.72 8.00
N SER A 36 23.42 -17.49 9.17
CA SER A 36 22.29 -18.28 9.64
C SER A 36 21.08 -18.09 8.72
N ARG A 37 20.30 -19.15 8.51
CA ARG A 37 19.08 -19.05 7.70
C ARG A 37 17.97 -18.36 8.48
N MET A 38 17.55 -17.21 7.99
CA MET A 38 16.42 -16.45 8.50
C MET A 38 15.18 -16.74 7.66
N LEU A 39 14.05 -16.97 8.32
CA LEU A 39 12.73 -17.05 7.71
C LEU A 39 11.79 -16.13 8.48
N VAL A 40 11.16 -15.21 7.77
CA VAL A 40 10.22 -14.23 8.34
C VAL A 40 8.91 -14.31 7.58
N GLY A 41 7.80 -14.43 8.31
CA GLY A 41 6.46 -14.37 7.72
C GLY A 41 5.85 -12.97 7.88
N LEU A 42 5.56 -12.31 6.77
CA LEU A 42 4.70 -11.13 6.76
C LEU A 42 3.25 -11.58 6.68
N VAL A 43 2.56 -11.59 7.82
CA VAL A 43 1.18 -12.10 7.94
C VAL A 43 0.19 -10.94 7.84
N PHE A 44 -0.70 -11.03 6.85
CA PHE A 44 -1.78 -10.07 6.62
C PHE A 44 -3.11 -10.67 7.07
N SER A 45 -4.11 -9.81 7.34
CA SER A 45 -5.46 -10.27 7.73
C SER A 45 -6.20 -10.96 6.58
N GLU A 46 -5.95 -10.53 5.35
CA GLU A 46 -6.55 -11.07 4.14
C GLU A 46 -5.62 -10.86 2.94
N ARG A 47 -5.85 -11.65 1.88
CA ARG A 47 -5.06 -11.56 0.65
C ARG A 47 -5.69 -10.51 -0.25
N TYR A 48 -5.03 -9.36 -0.36
CA TYR A 48 -5.52 -8.23 -1.13
C TYR A 48 -5.16 -8.35 -2.63
N GLU A 49 -5.90 -7.62 -3.47
CA GLU A 49 -5.60 -7.47 -4.90
C GLU A 49 -4.29 -6.69 -5.07
N GLY A 50 -3.31 -7.26 -5.78
CA GLY A 50 -1.94 -6.70 -5.83
C GLY A 50 -0.91 -7.49 -5.04
N PHE A 51 -1.33 -8.42 -4.15
CA PHE A 51 -0.40 -9.11 -3.24
C PHE A 51 0.75 -9.84 -3.95
N LEU A 52 0.46 -10.48 -5.08
CA LEU A 52 1.49 -11.20 -5.85
C LEU A 52 2.43 -10.25 -6.57
N GLU A 53 1.93 -9.16 -7.15
CA GLU A 53 2.77 -8.13 -7.75
C GLU A 53 3.65 -7.47 -6.69
N ASP A 54 3.12 -7.22 -5.49
CA ASP A 54 3.86 -6.66 -4.36
C ASP A 54 4.99 -7.60 -3.91
N CYS A 55 4.74 -8.92 -3.86
CA CYS A 55 5.79 -9.91 -3.62
C CYS A 55 6.91 -9.84 -4.67
N GLN A 56 6.55 -9.69 -5.96
CA GLN A 56 7.54 -9.55 -7.04
C GLN A 56 8.32 -8.23 -6.95
N ARG A 57 7.66 -7.12 -6.58
CA ARG A 57 8.35 -5.83 -6.38
C ARG A 57 9.30 -5.89 -5.19
N ALA A 58 8.89 -6.52 -4.09
CA ALA A 58 9.73 -6.73 -2.92
C ALA A 58 10.95 -7.59 -3.28
N GLU A 59 10.74 -8.68 -4.03
CA GLU A 59 11.83 -9.51 -4.53
C GLU A 59 12.84 -8.70 -5.33
N ALA A 60 12.38 -7.94 -6.33
CA ALA A 60 13.26 -7.11 -7.16
C ALA A 60 14.06 -6.10 -6.32
N ALA A 61 13.40 -5.41 -5.38
CA ALA A 61 14.05 -4.44 -4.52
C ALA A 61 15.10 -5.04 -3.57
N LEU A 62 14.87 -6.28 -3.11
CA LEU A 62 15.82 -7.01 -2.25
C LEU A 62 17.01 -7.55 -3.04
N GLN A 63 16.81 -7.99 -4.28
CA GLN A 63 17.88 -8.44 -5.18
C GLN A 63 18.86 -7.32 -5.54
N GLU A 64 18.41 -6.06 -5.52
CA GLU A 64 19.27 -4.89 -5.73
C GLU A 64 20.19 -4.58 -4.52
N GLN A 65 19.93 -5.16 -3.35
CA GLN A 65 20.71 -4.86 -2.14
C GLN A 65 22.04 -5.63 -2.11
N ALA A 66 23.13 -4.91 -2.37
CA ALA A 66 24.47 -5.48 -2.27
C ALA A 66 24.79 -5.89 -0.82
N GLY A 67 25.07 -7.19 -0.61
CA GLY A 67 25.46 -7.73 0.70
C GLY A 67 24.33 -8.39 1.49
N LEU A 68 23.09 -8.29 1.02
CA LEU A 68 22.02 -9.18 1.44
C LEU A 68 22.08 -10.45 0.57
N SER A 69 21.91 -11.63 1.17
CA SER A 69 21.99 -12.90 0.43
C SER A 69 20.76 -13.76 0.69
N PRO A 70 20.13 -14.31 -0.37
CA PRO A 70 19.04 -15.24 -0.20
C PRO A 70 19.57 -16.56 0.34
N TRP A 71 18.67 -17.50 0.64
CA TRP A 71 19.10 -18.87 0.85
C TRP A 71 19.77 -19.42 -0.41
N PRO A 72 20.96 -20.04 -0.30
CA PRO A 72 21.71 -20.51 -1.46
C PRO A 72 20.95 -21.52 -2.33
N GLU A 73 20.02 -22.26 -1.74
CA GLU A 73 19.25 -23.29 -2.42
C GLU A 73 18.07 -22.74 -3.22
N LEU A 74 17.58 -21.55 -2.87
CA LEU A 74 16.40 -20.93 -3.48
C LEU A 74 16.81 -19.89 -4.52
N GLY A 75 17.74 -18.98 -4.16
CA GLY A 75 18.19 -17.90 -5.04
C GLY A 75 17.24 -16.71 -5.15
N PHE A 76 16.08 -16.74 -4.49
CA PHE A 76 15.15 -15.62 -4.32
C PHE A 76 15.05 -15.25 -2.83
N PHE A 77 14.36 -14.15 -2.49
CA PHE A 77 14.09 -13.73 -1.11
C PHE A 77 12.63 -13.89 -0.69
N ILE A 78 11.68 -13.75 -1.62
CA ILE A 78 10.25 -13.70 -1.33
C ILE A 78 9.53 -14.89 -1.93
N THR A 79 8.72 -15.55 -1.11
CA THR A 79 7.77 -16.59 -1.53
C THR A 79 6.37 -16.27 -1.03
N PRO A 80 5.37 -16.08 -1.90
CA PRO A 80 3.98 -16.04 -1.47
C PRO A 80 3.55 -17.42 -0.96
N ASP A 81 2.73 -17.45 0.08
CA ASP A 81 2.28 -18.72 0.66
C ASP A 81 1.63 -19.65 -0.38
N PRO A 82 2.10 -20.92 -0.50
CA PRO A 82 1.65 -21.84 -1.53
C PRO A 82 0.20 -22.31 -1.32
N ASP A 83 -0.28 -22.31 -0.08
CA ASP A 83 -1.64 -22.74 0.29
C ASP A 83 -2.67 -21.61 0.10
N GLY A 84 -2.24 -20.48 -0.44
CA GLY A 84 -3.10 -19.35 -0.71
C GLY A 84 -3.23 -18.38 0.47
N GLN A 85 -2.58 -18.64 1.61
CA GLN A 85 -2.71 -17.82 2.80
C GLN A 85 -2.21 -16.38 2.55
N PRO A 86 -2.70 -15.39 3.31
CA PRO A 86 -2.26 -14.01 3.23
C PRO A 86 -0.88 -13.83 3.91
N ILE A 87 0.12 -14.60 3.48
CA ILE A 87 1.46 -14.60 4.08
C ILE A 87 2.50 -14.48 2.97
N ALA A 88 3.43 -13.54 3.12
CA ALA A 88 4.64 -13.45 2.31
C ALA A 88 5.84 -13.91 3.14
N TRP A 89 6.47 -14.99 2.70
CA TRP A 89 7.65 -15.55 3.34
C TRP A 89 8.91 -14.85 2.81
N VAL A 90 9.74 -14.34 3.72
CA VAL A 90 11.02 -13.71 3.43
C VAL A 90 12.14 -14.62 3.93
N HIS A 91 13.02 -15.04 3.04
CA HIS A 91 14.14 -15.93 3.34
C HIS A 91 15.47 -15.29 2.96
N TYR A 92 16.33 -15.11 3.95
CA TYR A 92 17.63 -14.48 3.77
C TYR A 92 18.66 -15.09 4.74
N GLN A 93 19.94 -14.80 4.51
CA GLN A 93 21.02 -15.16 5.43
C GLN A 93 21.29 -14.02 6.40
N SER A 94 21.37 -14.34 7.70
CA SER A 94 21.70 -13.36 8.72
C SER A 94 23.06 -12.74 8.44
N SER A 95 23.14 -11.43 8.54
CA SER A 95 24.37 -10.67 8.38
C SER A 95 24.23 -9.41 9.22
N PRO A 96 25.30 -8.88 9.84
CA PRO A 96 25.14 -7.82 10.83
C PRO A 96 24.30 -6.64 10.31
N ALA A 97 23.11 -6.49 10.90
CA ALA A 97 22.21 -5.34 10.82
C ALA A 97 21.47 -5.03 9.48
N TRP A 98 21.01 -6.02 8.71
CA TRP A 98 20.13 -5.76 7.55
C TRP A 98 18.67 -5.49 7.89
N TRP A 99 18.24 -5.75 9.13
CA TRP A 99 16.85 -5.61 9.55
C TRP A 99 16.23 -4.24 9.22
N THR A 100 16.96 -3.14 9.41
CA THR A 100 16.47 -1.79 9.08
C THR A 100 16.15 -1.66 7.60
N ILE A 101 17.02 -2.18 6.72
CA ILE A 101 16.84 -2.11 5.27
C ILE A 101 15.69 -3.03 4.83
N LEU A 102 15.61 -4.24 5.40
CA LEU A 102 14.49 -5.16 5.19
C LEU A 102 13.16 -4.51 5.58
N LEU A 103 13.08 -3.88 6.75
CA LEU A 103 11.88 -3.19 7.21
C LEU A 103 11.51 -2.01 6.30
N VAL A 104 12.48 -1.22 5.83
CA VAL A 104 12.23 -0.09 4.93
C VAL A 104 11.71 -0.58 3.59
N ILE A 105 12.30 -1.61 3.00
CA ILE A 105 11.88 -2.13 1.69
C ILE A 105 10.53 -2.83 1.80
N LEU A 106 10.37 -3.76 2.75
CA LEU A 106 9.14 -4.51 2.93
C LEU A 106 8.01 -3.59 3.40
N GLY A 107 8.28 -2.68 4.33
CA GLY A 107 7.33 -1.63 4.72
C GLY A 107 6.98 -0.73 3.53
N GLY A 108 7.96 -0.27 2.75
CA GLY A 108 7.70 0.50 1.55
C GLY A 108 6.78 -0.21 0.57
N VAL A 109 7.04 -1.49 0.26
CA VAL A 109 6.29 -2.22 -0.75
C VAL A 109 4.90 -2.65 -0.26
N PHE A 110 4.77 -3.11 0.98
CA PHE A 110 3.52 -3.67 1.51
C PHE A 110 2.66 -2.64 2.30
N LEU A 111 3.26 -1.65 2.99
CA LEU A 111 2.49 -0.61 3.70
C LEU A 111 2.11 0.56 2.80
N LEU A 112 2.92 1.00 1.83
CA LEU A 112 2.57 2.17 1.02
C LEU A 112 1.26 1.99 0.23
N PRO A 113 0.94 0.82 -0.35
CA PRO A 113 -0.36 0.60 -0.95
C PRO A 113 -1.48 0.84 0.07
N ILE A 114 -1.39 0.26 1.27
CA ILE A 114 -2.37 0.40 2.35
C ILE A 114 -2.51 1.86 2.81
N VAL A 115 -1.37 2.55 3.02
CA VAL A 115 -1.32 3.95 3.43
C VAL A 115 -1.76 4.89 2.31
N SER A 116 -1.65 4.52 1.04
CA SER A 116 -2.14 5.35 -0.07
C SER A 116 -3.67 5.38 -0.16
N VAL A 117 -4.35 4.33 0.29
CA VAL A 117 -5.83 4.26 0.32
C VAL A 117 -6.41 4.89 1.60
N LEU A 118 -5.64 4.88 2.70
CA LEU A 118 -6.04 5.46 4.00
C LEU A 118 -6.51 6.93 3.91
N PRO A 119 -5.85 7.87 3.19
CA PRO A 119 -6.30 9.25 3.03
C PRO A 119 -7.70 9.34 2.41
N VAL A 120 -8.02 8.48 1.44
CA VAL A 120 -9.35 8.49 0.79
C VAL A 120 -10.42 8.02 1.77
N TRP A 121 -10.14 6.95 2.52
CA TRP A 121 -11.06 6.42 3.53
C TRP A 121 -11.24 7.37 4.72
N ILE A 122 -10.16 8.01 5.19
CA ILE A 122 -10.19 9.02 6.25
C ILE A 122 -11.00 10.26 5.82
N ILE A 123 -10.85 10.71 4.57
CA ILE A 123 -11.65 11.84 4.04
C ILE A 123 -13.13 11.47 3.99
N ASP A 124 -13.48 10.26 3.55
CA ASP A 124 -14.87 9.78 3.53
C ASP A 124 -15.46 9.65 4.95
N LEU A 125 -14.66 9.23 5.93
CA LEU A 125 -15.09 9.07 7.33
C LEU A 125 -15.23 10.41 8.07
N MET A 126 -14.30 11.34 7.85
CA MET A 126 -14.32 12.67 8.50
C MET A 126 -15.32 13.63 7.87
N PHE A 127 -15.62 13.45 6.58
CA PHE A 127 -16.57 14.29 5.85
C PHE A 127 -17.55 13.42 5.04
N PRO A 128 -18.53 12.77 5.71
CA PRO A 128 -19.57 12.03 5.02
C PRO A 128 -20.29 12.96 4.04
N GLY A 129 -20.32 12.61 2.75
CA GLY A 129 -20.90 13.45 1.69
C GLY A 129 -19.91 14.42 1.01
N PHE A 130 -18.61 14.40 1.34
CA PHE A 130 -17.61 15.24 0.67
C PHE A 130 -17.53 15.01 -0.84
N LYS A 131 -17.61 13.74 -1.27
CA LYS A 131 -17.67 13.37 -2.69
C LYS A 131 -18.90 13.93 -3.40
N GLU A 132 -20.05 13.94 -2.71
CA GLU A 132 -21.31 14.51 -3.22
C GLU A 132 -21.24 16.04 -3.31
N MET A 133 -20.64 16.69 -2.30
CA MET A 133 -20.40 18.13 -2.29
C MET A 133 -19.48 18.57 -3.43
N ILE A 134 -18.37 17.85 -3.68
CA ILE A 134 -17.50 18.12 -4.83
C ILE A 134 -18.29 17.95 -6.14
N GLY A 135 -19.08 16.89 -6.26
CA GLY A 135 -19.93 16.66 -7.42
C GLY A 135 -20.89 17.82 -7.69
N ILE A 136 -21.55 18.33 -6.64
CA ILE A 136 -22.47 19.48 -6.73
C ILE A 136 -21.71 20.75 -7.14
N VAL A 137 -20.54 21.02 -6.55
CA VAL A 137 -19.73 22.21 -6.87
C VAL A 137 -19.24 22.18 -8.32
N VAL A 138 -18.72 21.04 -8.78
CA VAL A 138 -18.25 20.88 -10.17
C VAL A 138 -19.43 21.01 -11.15
N MET A 139 -20.57 20.38 -10.85
CA MET A 139 -21.77 20.50 -11.67
C MET A 139 -22.25 21.95 -11.76
N LEU A 140 -22.27 22.69 -10.65
CA LEU A 140 -22.61 24.12 -10.62
C LEU A 140 -21.63 24.98 -11.42
N LEU A 141 -20.33 24.68 -11.36
CA LEU A 141 -19.32 25.39 -12.15
C LEU A 141 -19.47 25.12 -13.65
N VAL A 142 -19.80 23.88 -14.05
CA VAL A 142 -20.05 23.52 -15.45
C VAL A 142 -21.32 24.20 -15.96
N VAL A 143 -22.43 24.07 -15.24
CA VAL A 143 -23.71 24.69 -15.61
C VAL A 143 -23.59 26.21 -15.63
N GLY A 144 -22.98 26.80 -14.60
CA GLY A 144 -22.71 28.24 -14.52
C GLY A 144 -21.80 28.73 -15.65
N GLY A 145 -20.76 27.97 -15.98
CA GLY A 145 -19.89 28.22 -17.12
C GLY A 145 -20.66 28.20 -18.44
N ILE A 146 -21.48 27.18 -18.68
CA ILE A 146 -22.30 27.09 -19.89
C ILE A 146 -23.24 28.31 -20.00
N VAL A 147 -23.93 28.69 -18.93
CA VAL A 147 -24.85 29.86 -18.93
C VAL A 147 -24.12 31.18 -19.20
N ILE A 148 -22.89 31.35 -18.70
CA ILE A 148 -22.09 32.56 -18.92
C ILE A 148 -21.52 32.63 -20.33
N PHE A 149 -21.14 31.49 -20.92
CA PHE A 149 -20.51 31.42 -22.23
C PHE A 149 -21.50 31.24 -23.39
N LEU A 150 -22.72 30.74 -23.16
CA LEU A 150 -23.77 30.60 -24.18
C LEU A 150 -24.05 31.92 -24.93
N PRO A 151 -24.26 33.07 -24.23
CA PRO A 151 -24.57 34.33 -24.90
C PRO A 151 -23.40 34.89 -25.73
N LYS A 152 -22.16 34.50 -25.40
CA LYS A 152 -20.94 34.89 -26.13
C LYS A 152 -20.69 34.02 -27.37
N LEU A 153 -21.26 32.82 -27.41
CA LEU A 153 -21.17 31.88 -28.53
C LEU A 153 -22.38 31.97 -29.47
N MET A 154 -23.44 32.68 -29.08
CA MET A 154 -24.52 33.02 -30.00
C MET A 154 -24.00 34.03 -31.04
N PRO A 155 -24.13 33.74 -32.35
CA PRO A 155 -23.77 34.70 -33.38
C PRO A 155 -24.62 35.96 -33.22
N LYS A 156 -23.97 37.12 -33.10
CA LYS A 156 -24.66 38.41 -33.10
C LYS A 156 -25.44 38.51 -34.40
N GLU A 157 -26.76 38.66 -34.32
CA GLU A 157 -27.64 38.82 -35.47
C GLU A 157 -27.08 39.92 -36.40
N GLU A 158 -26.66 39.52 -37.60
CA GLU A 158 -26.35 40.47 -38.67
C GLU A 158 -27.65 41.20 -38.99
N LYS A 159 -27.69 42.50 -38.67
CA LYS A 159 -28.82 43.35 -39.07
C LYS A 159 -28.96 43.29 -40.60
N PRO A 160 -30.16 42.98 -41.14
CA PRO A 160 -30.36 42.92 -42.58
C PRO A 160 -30.07 44.30 -43.18
N LYS A 161 -29.22 44.33 -44.20
CA LYS A 161 -28.90 45.55 -44.96
C LYS A 161 -30.20 46.12 -45.52
N GLU A 162 -30.51 47.33 -45.10
CA GLU A 162 -31.59 48.14 -45.64
C GLU A 162 -31.39 48.26 -47.15
N ILE A 163 -32.36 47.77 -47.92
CA ILE A 163 -32.33 47.87 -49.37
C ILE A 163 -32.67 49.32 -49.71
N GLU A 164 -31.65 50.11 -50.07
CA GLU A 164 -31.84 51.45 -50.65
C GLU A 164 -32.69 51.31 -51.93
N GLY A 165 -33.94 51.78 -51.83
CA GLY A 165 -34.86 51.88 -52.94
C GLY A 165 -34.78 53.24 -53.62
N LYS A 166 -34.36 53.21 -54.89
CA LYS A 166 -34.62 54.15 -56.01
C LYS A 166 -34.29 55.63 -55.86
#